data_AF-A0AAP6EE48-F1
#
_entry.id   AF-A0AAP6EE48-F1
#
_cell.length_a   1.000
_cell.length_b   1.000
_cell.length_c   1.000
_cell.angle_alpha   90.00
_cell.angle_beta   90.00
_cell.angle_gamma   90.00
#
_symmetry.space_group_name_H-M   'P 1'
#
loop_
_entity.id
_entity.type
_entity.pdbx_description
1 polymer ?
#
loop_
_entity_poly.entity_id
_entity_poly.type
_entity_poly.pdbx_seq_one_letter_code
_entity_poly.pdbx_strand_id
1 'polypeptide(L)'
;MDEEPLSEWAERRDAKVGRRLRAVPIVRGGGPRAAHVNPNEPRVIERWNGHAWEPYAYAADLAEAKRILYPDAEAPAPGPVRQPLAPGRGRHRKPDPDRR
;
A
#
# COMPACT_ATOMS: atom_id res chain seq x y z
N MET A 1 24.97 -17.07 -30.64
CA MET A 1 24.40 -17.36 -29.30
C MET A 1 24.97 -16.29 -28.40
N ASP A 2 24.30 -15.14 -28.35
CA ASP A 2 24.73 -14.04 -27.50
C ASP A 2 24.17 -14.30 -26.11
N GLU A 3 25.02 -14.85 -25.26
CA GLU A 3 24.69 -15.14 -23.87
C GLU A 3 24.63 -13.79 -23.15
N GLU A 4 23.41 -13.35 -22.82
CA GLU A 4 23.20 -12.10 -22.09
C GLU A 4 24.04 -12.15 -20.79
N PRO A 5 24.90 -11.13 -20.54
CA PRO A 5 25.69 -11.08 -19.31
C PRO A 5 24.78 -11.17 -18.10
N LEU A 6 25.11 -12.06 -17.15
CA LEU A 6 24.30 -12.29 -15.94
C LEU A 6 23.99 -11.00 -15.17
N SER A 7 24.90 -10.02 -15.21
CA SER A 7 24.72 -8.70 -14.62
C SER A 7 23.57 -7.92 -15.25
N GLU A 8 23.48 -7.89 -16.58
CA GLU A 8 22.41 -7.17 -17.29
C GLU A 8 21.04 -7.82 -17.07
N TRP A 9 21.01 -9.15 -17.05
CA TRP A 9 19.82 -9.90 -16.68
C TRP A 9 19.41 -9.62 -15.23
N ALA A 10 20.36 -9.60 -14.29
CA ALA A 10 20.11 -9.37 -12.88
C ALA A 10 19.60 -7.95 -12.61
N GLU A 11 20.21 -6.93 -13.22
CA GLU A 11 19.76 -5.54 -13.11
C GLU A 11 18.34 -5.34 -13.65
N ARG A 12 18.02 -5.95 -14.80
CA ARG A 12 16.67 -5.90 -15.38
C ARG A 12 15.65 -6.63 -14.50
N ARG A 13 16.04 -7.75 -13.88
CA ARG A 13 15.21 -8.46 -12.90
C ARG A 13 14.99 -7.59 -11.67
N ASP A 14 16.03 -7.00 -11.11
CA ASP A 14 15.97 -6.17 -9.91
C ASP A 14 15.21 -4.88 -10.15
N ALA A 15 15.30 -4.27 -11.33
CA ALA A 15 14.45 -3.14 -11.70
C ALA A 15 12.96 -3.51 -11.75
N LYS A 16 12.62 -4.74 -12.17
CA LYS A 16 11.24 -5.24 -12.23
C LYS A 16 10.70 -5.68 -10.86
N VAL A 17 11.58 -6.23 -10.03
CA VAL A 17 11.28 -6.83 -8.73
C VAL A 17 11.33 -5.78 -7.61
N GLY A 18 12.33 -4.89 -7.64
CA GLY A 18 12.55 -3.79 -6.70
C GLY A 18 11.48 -2.70 -6.71
N ARG A 19 10.61 -2.64 -7.73
CA ARG A 19 9.41 -1.79 -7.73
C ARG A 19 8.31 -2.26 -6.78
N ARG A 20 8.41 -3.47 -6.23
CA ARG A 20 7.37 -4.06 -5.37
C ARG A 20 7.81 -3.99 -3.92
N LEU A 21 7.63 -2.82 -3.33
CA LEU A 21 7.74 -2.61 -1.89
C LEU A 21 6.33 -2.57 -1.26
N ARG A 22 6.21 -3.07 -0.03
CA ARG A 22 5.00 -2.91 0.79
C ARG A 22 5.36 -2.59 2.23
N ALA A 23 4.49 -1.87 2.93
CA ALA A 23 4.62 -1.63 4.37
C ALA A 23 3.65 -2.53 5.15
N VAL A 24 4.18 -3.27 6.13
CA VAL A 24 3.42 -4.15 7.01
C VAL A 24 3.60 -3.71 8.46
N PRO A 25 2.52 -3.46 9.22
CA PRO A 25 2.61 -3.11 10.64
C PRO A 25 3.27 -4.21 11.47
N ILE A 26 4.16 -3.81 12.38
CA ILE A 26 4.87 -4.73 13.29
C ILE A 26 3.96 -4.98 14.49
N VAL A 27 2.89 -5.75 14.28
CA VAL A 27 1.91 -5.98 15.34
C VAL A 27 2.50 -6.94 16.38
N ARG A 28 2.84 -6.44 17.58
CA ARG A 28 2.95 -7.31 18.76
C ARG A 28 1.53 -7.59 19.24
N GLY A 29 1.11 -8.85 19.09
CA GLY A 29 -0.12 -9.49 19.57
C GLY A 29 -1.21 -8.63 20.24
N GLY A 30 -2.44 -8.73 19.72
CA GLY A 30 -3.67 -8.39 20.46
C GLY A 30 -4.30 -7.03 20.17
N GLY A 31 -3.71 -6.21 19.29
CA GLY A 31 -4.32 -4.95 18.84
C GLY A 31 -5.51 -5.17 17.89
N PRO A 32 -6.51 -4.26 17.87
CA PRO A 32 -7.73 -4.40 17.09
C PRO A 32 -7.41 -4.68 15.61
N ARG A 33 -8.18 -5.60 15.01
CA ARG A 33 -8.07 -6.07 13.61
C ARG A 33 -8.27 -4.92 12.60
N ALA A 34 -7.31 -4.02 12.48
CA ALA A 34 -7.29 -2.93 11.51
C ALA A 34 -5.97 -2.15 11.58
N ALA A 35 -4.80 -2.76 11.41
CA ALA A 35 -3.51 -2.04 11.50
C ALA A 35 -3.25 -0.99 10.37
N HIS A 36 -4.23 -0.81 9.47
CA HIS A 36 -4.35 0.39 8.62
C HIS A 36 -4.86 1.62 9.38
N VAL A 37 -5.29 1.47 10.64
CA VAL A 37 -6.01 2.49 11.44
C VAL A 37 -5.07 3.31 12.32
N ASN A 38 -3.87 2.85 12.65
CA ASN A 38 -2.92 3.64 13.44
C ASN A 38 -1.76 4.17 12.60
N PRO A 39 -1.80 5.44 12.15
CA PRO A 39 -0.73 6.00 11.33
C PRO A 39 0.61 6.11 12.07
N ASN A 40 0.63 6.11 13.40
CA ASN A 40 1.84 6.32 14.21
C ASN A 40 2.54 5.01 14.62
N GLU A 41 2.02 3.85 14.21
CA GLU A 41 2.63 2.57 14.53
C GLU A 41 3.84 2.23 13.63
N PRO A 42 4.88 1.59 14.19
CA PRO A 42 5.98 1.05 13.43
C PRO A 42 5.59 0.03 12.36
N ARG A 43 6.31 0.06 11.23
CA ARG A 43 6.07 -0.78 10.06
C ARG A 43 7.39 -1.33 9.51
N VAL A 44 7.40 -2.61 9.13
CA VAL A 44 8.47 -3.18 8.30
C VAL A 44 8.14 -2.89 6.85
N ILE A 45 9.15 -2.44 6.10
CA ILE A 45 9.11 -2.40 4.65
C ILE A 45 9.63 -3.72 4.13
N GLU A 46 8.81 -4.40 3.33
CA GLU A 46 9.17 -5.65 2.70
C GLU A 46 9.33 -5.47 1.19
N ARG A 47 10.33 -6.13 0.62
CA ARG A 47 10.59 -6.18 -0.81
C ARG A 47 10.20 -7.55 -1.35
N TRP A 48 9.45 -7.58 -2.45
CA TRP A 48 9.24 -8.81 -3.19
C TRP A 48 10.54 -9.21 -3.88
N ASN A 49 11.02 -10.45 -3.76
CA ASN A 49 12.24 -10.95 -4.43
C ASN A 49 11.93 -11.79 -5.70
N GLY A 50 10.66 -11.97 -6.03
CA GLY A 50 10.19 -12.88 -7.09
C GLY A 50 9.52 -14.15 -6.58
N HIS A 51 9.67 -14.49 -5.30
CA HIS A 51 9.12 -15.69 -4.66
C HIS A 51 8.49 -15.41 -3.29
N ALA A 52 9.13 -14.55 -2.48
CA ALA A 52 8.69 -14.20 -1.15
C ALA A 52 8.86 -12.70 -0.89
N TRP A 53 8.19 -12.23 0.16
CA TRP A 53 8.41 -10.90 0.73
C TRP A 53 9.52 -11.00 1.76
N GLU A 54 10.59 -10.22 1.57
CA GLU A 54 11.75 -10.18 2.47
C GLU A 54 11.81 -8.84 3.20
N PRO A 55 12.23 -8.82 4.47
CA PRO A 55 12.43 -7.57 5.20
C PRO A 55 13.53 -6.74 4.54
N TYR A 56 13.21 -5.49 4.22
CA TYR A 56 14.10 -4.57 3.52
C TYR A 56 14.47 -3.37 4.39
N ALA A 57 13.50 -2.78 5.07
CA ALA A 57 13.73 -1.64 5.94
C ALA A 57 12.68 -1.57 7.08
N TYR A 58 12.87 -0.61 7.96
CA TYR A 58 11.95 -0.28 9.05
C TYR A 58 11.51 1.17 8.91
N ALA A 59 10.26 1.46 9.26
CA ALA A 59 9.69 2.80 9.35
C ALA A 59 9.02 2.96 10.72
N ALA A 60 9.24 4.10 11.39
CA ALA A 60 8.67 4.41 12.68
C ALA A 60 7.16 4.68 12.59
N ASP A 61 6.69 5.21 11.46
CA ASP A 61 5.29 5.55 11.22
C ASP A 61 4.87 5.40 9.74
N LEU A 62 3.60 5.64 9.45
CA LEU A 62 3.03 5.56 8.10
C LEU A 62 3.57 6.64 7.15
N ALA A 63 3.95 7.82 7.67
CA ALA A 63 4.45 8.91 6.84
C ALA A 63 5.86 8.61 6.34
N GLU A 64 6.73 8.08 7.21
CA GLU A 64 8.03 7.54 6.84
C GLU A 64 7.90 6.36 5.88
N ALA A 65 7.00 5.42 6.16
CA ALA A 65 6.75 4.31 5.25
C ALA A 65 6.33 4.79 3.84
N LYS A 66 5.47 5.81 3.74
CA LYS A 66 5.06 6.39 2.46
C LYS A 66 6.23 7.02 1.69
N ARG A 67 7.15 7.72 2.38
CA ARG A 67 8.35 8.30 1.75
C ARG A 67 9.25 7.23 1.14
N ILE A 68 9.38 6.08 1.80
CA ILE A 68 10.18 4.94 1.29
C ILE A 68 9.47 4.25 0.12
N LEU A 69 8.15 4.04 0.21
CA LEU A 69 7.39 3.34 -0.83
C LEU A 69 7.19 4.17 -2.10
N TYR A 70 7.10 5.49 -1.96
CA TYR A 70 6.77 6.41 -3.04
C TYR A 70 7.68 7.65 -3.00
N PRO A 71 8.99 7.49 -3.34
CA PRO A 71 9.94 8.60 -3.26
C PRO A 71 9.61 9.74 -4.23
N ASP A 72 9.00 9.42 -5.38
CA ASP A 72 8.62 10.41 -6.41
C ASP A 72 7.18 10.93 -6.24
N ALA A 73 6.45 10.50 -5.19
CA ALA A 73 5.10 11.01 -4.95
C ALA A 73 5.18 12.39 -4.28
N GLU A 74 5.08 13.43 -5.09
CA GLU A 74 4.96 14.81 -4.65
C GLU A 74 3.65 15.03 -3.89
N ALA A 75 3.73 15.00 -2.55
CA ALA A 75 2.65 15.15 -1.58
C ALA A 75 1.47 14.14 -1.75
N PRO A 76 0.75 13.78 -0.69
CA PRO A 76 -0.44 12.95 -0.86
C PRO A 76 -1.47 13.76 -1.67
N ALA A 77 -1.67 13.38 -2.94
CA ALA A 77 -2.85 13.79 -3.68
C ALA A 77 -4.07 13.46 -2.80
N PRO A 78 -5.03 14.39 -2.64
CA PRO A 78 -6.25 14.10 -1.89
C PRO A 78 -6.84 12.81 -2.46
N GLY A 79 -7.07 11.83 -1.58
CA GLY A 79 -7.66 10.55 -1.97
C GLY A 79 -8.96 10.77 -2.75
N PRO A 80 -9.42 9.78 -3.55
CA PRO A 80 -10.57 9.95 -4.43
C PRO A 80 -11.73 10.55 -3.63
N VAL A 81 -12.15 11.75 -4.03
CA VAL A 81 -13.30 12.43 -3.45
C VAL A 81 -14.46 11.45 -3.57
N ARG A 82 -15.08 11.08 -2.43
CA ARG A 82 -16.25 10.20 -2.46
C ARG A 82 -17.31 10.90 -3.29
N GLN A 83 -17.52 10.44 -4.51
CA GLN A 83 -18.59 10.97 -5.34
C GLN A 83 -19.91 10.76 -4.59
N PRO A 84 -20.76 11.79 -4.44
CA PRO A 84 -22.07 11.63 -3.85
C PRO A 84 -22.80 10.50 -4.59
N LEU A 85 -23.43 9.59 -3.84
CA LEU A 85 -24.23 8.53 -4.45
C LEU A 85 -25.27 9.21 -5.35
N ALA A 86 -25.27 8.87 -6.64
CA ALA A 86 -26.22 9.39 -7.61
C ALA A 86 -27.67 9.18 -7.09
N PRO A 87 -28.59 10.13 -7.35
CA PRO A 87 -29.97 9.99 -6.94
C PRO A 87 -30.58 8.73 -7.58
N GLY A 88 -30.96 7.77 -6.74
CA GLY A 88 -31.47 6.48 -7.19
C GLY A 88 -32.37 5.82 -6.15
N ARG A 89 -33.53 5.33 -6.61
CA ARG A 89 -34.54 4.62 -5.81
C ARG A 89 -34.32 3.10 -5.83
N GLY A 90 -33.07 2.66 -5.63
CA GLY A 90 -32.74 1.23 -5.66
C GLY A 90 -33.45 0.47 -4.54
N ARG A 91 -33.96 -0.75 -4.82
CA ARG A 91 -34.75 -1.57 -3.87
C ARG A 91 -34.05 -1.89 -2.54
N HIS A 92 -32.73 -1.70 -2.48
CA HIS A 92 -31.89 -1.95 -1.32
C HIS A 92 -31.58 -0.69 -0.50
N ARG A 93 -32.09 0.49 -0.89
CA ARG A 93 -31.89 1.72 -0.12
C ARG A 93 -32.90 1.76 1.03
N LYS A 94 -32.42 2.11 2.23
CA LYS A 94 -33.30 2.40 3.37
C LYS A 94 -34.26 3.54 2.98
N PRO A 95 -35.56 3.44 3.32
CA PRO A 95 -36.50 4.52 3.05
C PRO A 95 -36.04 5.79 3.78
N ASP A 96 -36.27 6.92 3.11
CA ASP A 96 -35.99 8.23 3.68
C ASP A 96 -36.88 8.43 4.92
N PRO A 97 -36.31 8.71 6.11
CA PRO A 97 -37.11 8.86 7.33
C PRO A 97 -38.03 10.08 7.30
N ASP A 98 -37.85 11.01 6.36
CA ASP A 98 -38.61 12.27 6.30
C ASP A 98 -39.78 12.26 5.31
N ARG A 99 -40.17 11.08 4.80
CA ARG A 99 -41.40 10.93 4.01
C ARG A 99 -42.57 10.54 4.92
N ARG A 100 -43.10 11.53 5.66
CA ARG A 100 -44.47 11.50 6.20
C ARG A 100 -45.42 12.27 5.29
#